data_AF-A0A447N6H2-F1
#
_entry.id   AF-A0A447N6H2-F1
#
_cell.length_a   1.000
_cell.length_b   1.000
_cell.length_c   1.000
_cell.angle_alpha   90.00
_cell.angle_beta   90.00
_cell.angle_gamma   90.00
#
_symmetry.space_group_name_H-M   'P 1'
#
loop_
_entity.id
_entity.type
_entity.pdbx_description
1 polymer ?
#
loop_
_entity_poly.entity_id
_entity_poly.type
_entity_poly.pdbx_seq_one_letter_code
_entity_poly.pdbx_strand_id
1 'polypeptide(L)'
;MMPTIAPPSVLSAPQRRCQVLLTLFQPEPIATVEIFSALNGVDDDTAREDITETSLEIQRYHRLAITTCQNGCYRIEGTALDQRLCLLHWLRRGLRLCPTFVTQQFTPALKNALKQRGIARPLYDDINLHALINLCARRLQKPFEHRDVQFLRLFLQYCLLQHHAGITPEFNPVQQIWAQSCAEYPLAQEIGRHWQRHVMQAAPLNEALFMALLFSMIRLPDPIRDTHQRAQQLRLEVARLVLRFREKGNVRFSDEQGLNDQLYVHLAQALNRSLFTIGIDNTLPEEFNRLYPRLVRTTREALAGFESEYGIHFSEEETGLEGSDFRRLADAG
;
A
#
# COMPACT_ATOMS: atom_id res chain seq x y z
N MET A 1 -21.25 -14.75 -39.92
CA MET A 1 -20.07 -13.88 -39.72
C MET A 1 -19.31 -14.50 -38.55
N MET A 2 -18.14 -15.11 -38.79
CA MET A 2 -17.38 -15.73 -37.70
C MET A 2 -16.77 -14.63 -36.84
N PRO A 3 -16.83 -14.70 -35.50
CA PRO A 3 -16.09 -13.78 -34.66
C PRO A 3 -14.61 -14.04 -34.90
N THR A 4 -13.92 -13.05 -35.46
CA THR A 4 -12.46 -13.08 -35.58
C THR A 4 -11.90 -13.02 -34.17
N ILE A 5 -11.56 -14.18 -33.60
CA ILE A 5 -10.94 -14.27 -32.28
C ILE A 5 -9.62 -13.51 -32.37
N ALA A 6 -9.51 -12.42 -31.61
CA ALA A 6 -8.27 -11.68 -31.50
C ALA A 6 -7.16 -12.63 -31.03
N PRO A 7 -5.93 -12.55 -31.57
CA PRO A 7 -4.85 -13.39 -31.09
C PRO A 7 -4.68 -13.22 -29.57
N PRO A 8 -4.40 -14.30 -28.82
CA PRO A 8 -4.30 -14.22 -27.37
C PRO A 8 -3.20 -13.23 -26.98
N SER A 9 -3.52 -12.37 -26.00
CA SER A 9 -2.56 -11.41 -25.48
C SER A 9 -1.30 -12.11 -24.96
N VAL A 10 -0.15 -11.49 -25.24
CA VAL A 10 1.14 -11.90 -24.67
C VAL A 10 1.23 -11.57 -23.17
N LEU A 11 0.31 -10.74 -22.66
CA LEU A 11 0.23 -10.36 -21.26
C LEU A 11 -0.60 -11.35 -20.45
N SER A 12 -0.05 -11.78 -19.33
CA SER A 12 -0.81 -12.52 -18.31
C SER A 12 -1.93 -11.67 -17.71
N ALA A 13 -3.00 -12.28 -17.20
CA ALA A 13 -4.10 -11.56 -16.57
C ALA A 13 -3.64 -10.58 -15.46
N PRO A 14 -2.71 -10.93 -14.55
CA PRO A 14 -2.18 -9.98 -13.58
C PRO A 14 -1.47 -8.75 -14.18
N GLN A 15 -0.84 -8.89 -15.36
CA GLN A 15 -0.23 -7.78 -16.06
C GLN A 15 -1.29 -6.88 -16.70
N ARG A 16 -2.31 -7.46 -17.35
CA ARG A 16 -3.41 -6.71 -17.96
C ARG A 16 -4.20 -5.91 -16.93
N ARG A 17 -4.59 -6.53 -15.81
CA ARG A 17 -5.26 -5.85 -14.68
C ARG A 17 -4.41 -4.72 -14.08
N CYS A 18 -3.09 -4.93 -13.98
CA CYS A 18 -2.17 -3.88 -13.53
C CYS A 18 -2.12 -2.69 -14.50
N GLN A 19 -2.15 -2.93 -15.81
CA GLN A 19 -2.19 -1.86 -16.82
C GLN A 19 -3.54 -1.14 -16.83
N VAL A 20 -4.66 -1.86 -16.66
CA VAL A 20 -6.00 -1.26 -16.49
C VAL A 20 -5.98 -0.26 -15.34
N LEU A 21 -5.55 -0.70 -14.16
CA LEU A 21 -5.61 0.15 -12.98
C LEU A 21 -4.63 1.33 -13.05
N LEU A 22 -3.40 1.11 -13.52
CA LEU A 22 -2.43 2.21 -13.64
C LEU A 22 -2.85 3.24 -14.68
N THR A 23 -3.55 2.83 -15.75
CA THR A 23 -4.19 3.76 -16.70
C THR A 23 -5.24 4.61 -16.00
N LEU A 24 -6.10 4.02 -15.16
CA LEU A 24 -7.11 4.78 -14.39
C LEU A 24 -6.50 5.79 -13.41
N PHE A 25 -5.27 5.57 -12.94
CA PHE A 25 -4.53 6.52 -12.10
C PHE A 25 -3.71 7.55 -12.90
N GLN A 26 -3.64 7.44 -14.23
CA GLN A 26 -3.00 8.50 -15.02
C GLN A 26 -3.80 9.81 -14.89
N PRO A 27 -3.15 10.98 -15.01
CA PRO A 27 -3.87 12.25 -15.03
C PRO A 27 -4.73 12.36 -16.29
N GLU A 28 -6.03 12.63 -16.12
CA GLU A 28 -7.00 12.80 -17.22
C GLU A 28 -7.01 11.61 -18.21
N PRO A 29 -7.27 10.37 -17.74
CA PRO A 29 -7.16 9.21 -18.60
C PRO A 29 -8.38 9.12 -19.52
N ILE A 30 -8.14 8.77 -20.79
CA ILE A 30 -9.19 8.27 -21.67
C ILE A 30 -9.26 6.76 -21.43
N ALA A 31 -10.08 6.35 -20.47
CA ALA A 31 -10.18 4.97 -20.03
C ALA A 31 -11.50 4.36 -20.52
N THR A 32 -11.55 3.89 -21.77
CA THR A 32 -12.71 3.16 -22.31
C THR A 32 -12.38 1.68 -22.51
N VAL A 33 -13.39 0.84 -22.75
CA VAL A 33 -13.17 -0.59 -23.02
C VAL A 33 -12.24 -0.75 -24.23
N GLU A 34 -12.45 0.02 -25.29
CA GLU A 34 -11.67 -0.05 -26.54
C GLU A 34 -10.20 0.30 -26.31
N ILE A 35 -9.94 1.30 -25.44
CA ILE A 35 -8.57 1.65 -25.05
C ILE A 35 -7.93 0.50 -24.27
N PHE A 36 -8.65 -0.15 -23.35
CA PHE A 36 -8.12 -1.30 -22.61
C PHE A 36 -7.89 -2.52 -23.50
N SER A 37 -8.80 -2.82 -24.43
CA SER A 37 -8.66 -3.87 -25.44
C SER A 37 -7.40 -3.65 -26.28
N ALA A 38 -7.22 -2.44 -26.81
CA ALA A 38 -6.06 -2.08 -27.62
C ALA A 38 -4.76 -2.11 -26.81
N LEU A 39 -4.78 -1.55 -25.60
CA LEU A 39 -3.62 -1.50 -24.71
C LEU A 39 -3.12 -2.89 -24.34
N ASN A 40 -4.04 -3.79 -24.02
CA ASN A 40 -3.70 -5.14 -23.57
C ASN A 40 -3.63 -6.17 -24.69
N GLY A 41 -4.02 -5.82 -25.92
CA GLY A 41 -4.07 -6.74 -27.06
C GLY A 41 -5.08 -7.88 -26.85
N VAL A 42 -6.28 -7.54 -26.37
CA VAL A 42 -7.38 -8.48 -26.12
C VAL A 42 -8.67 -7.97 -26.78
N ASP A 43 -9.69 -8.83 -26.89
CA ASP A 43 -11.05 -8.40 -27.24
C ASP A 43 -11.76 -7.67 -26.09
N ASP A 44 -12.88 -7.03 -26.42
CA ASP A 44 -13.66 -6.22 -25.48
C ASP A 44 -14.28 -7.03 -24.33
N ASP A 45 -14.58 -8.31 -24.54
CA ASP A 45 -15.16 -9.15 -23.50
C ASP A 45 -14.11 -9.46 -22.44
N THR A 46 -12.91 -9.86 -22.88
CA THR A 46 -11.75 -10.04 -21.99
C THR A 46 -11.37 -8.73 -21.27
N ALA A 47 -11.42 -7.58 -21.96
CA ALA A 47 -11.15 -6.29 -21.33
C ALA A 47 -12.19 -5.95 -20.25
N ARG A 48 -13.48 -6.24 -20.48
CA ARG A 48 -14.54 -6.06 -19.47
C ARG A 48 -14.36 -6.99 -18.28
N GLU A 49 -13.93 -8.23 -18.50
CA GLU A 49 -13.56 -9.16 -17.43
C GLU A 49 -12.39 -8.62 -16.60
N ASP A 50 -11.30 -8.19 -17.23
CA ASP A 50 -10.15 -7.60 -16.55
C ASP A 50 -10.55 -6.37 -15.71
N ILE A 51 -11.43 -5.50 -16.22
CA ILE A 51 -11.95 -4.32 -15.48
C ILE A 51 -12.79 -4.77 -14.27
N THR A 52 -13.66 -5.76 -14.47
CA THR A 52 -14.55 -6.28 -13.41
C THR A 52 -13.73 -6.91 -12.28
N GLU A 53 -12.76 -7.76 -12.62
CA GLU A 53 -11.85 -8.36 -11.64
C GLU A 53 -11.01 -7.30 -10.91
N THR A 54 -10.52 -6.30 -11.63
CA THR A 54 -9.79 -5.17 -11.03
C THR A 54 -10.69 -4.39 -10.06
N SER A 55 -11.95 -4.14 -10.43
CA SER A 55 -12.92 -3.45 -9.58
C SER A 55 -13.17 -4.21 -8.28
N LEU A 56 -13.38 -5.53 -8.35
CA LEU A 56 -13.54 -6.39 -7.18
C LEU A 56 -12.30 -6.38 -6.28
N GLU A 57 -11.10 -6.43 -6.88
CA GLU A 57 -9.83 -6.41 -6.15
C GLU A 57 -9.64 -5.10 -5.36
N ILE A 58 -9.87 -3.94 -5.99
CA ILE A 58 -9.69 -2.64 -5.32
C ILE A 58 -10.85 -2.30 -4.35
N GLN A 59 -12.06 -2.79 -4.60
CA GLN A 59 -13.18 -2.68 -3.67
C GLN A 59 -12.84 -3.39 -2.37
N ARG A 60 -12.30 -4.59 -2.49
CA ARG A 60 -11.97 -5.42 -1.34
C ARG A 60 -10.78 -4.90 -0.54
N TYR A 61 -9.71 -4.46 -1.20
CA TYR A 61 -8.48 -4.07 -0.50
C TYR A 61 -8.40 -2.60 -0.15
N HIS A 62 -9.14 -1.74 -0.84
CA HIS A 62 -9.01 -0.29 -0.71
C HIS A 62 -10.37 0.43 -0.62
N ARG A 63 -11.51 -0.27 -0.63
CA ARG A 63 -12.86 0.34 -0.61
C ARG A 63 -13.09 1.32 -1.77
N LEU A 64 -12.46 1.03 -2.90
CA LEU A 64 -12.60 1.82 -4.13
C LEU A 64 -13.59 1.16 -5.09
N ALA A 65 -14.22 1.94 -5.95
CA ALA A 65 -15.07 1.43 -7.01
C ALA A 65 -14.59 1.93 -8.37
N ILE A 66 -14.71 1.09 -9.40
CA ILE A 66 -14.59 1.54 -10.80
C ILE A 66 -16.00 1.84 -11.31
N THR A 67 -16.26 3.09 -11.68
CA THR A 67 -17.57 3.54 -12.20
C THR A 67 -17.45 4.02 -13.63
N THR A 68 -18.52 3.87 -14.41
CA THR A 68 -18.61 4.38 -15.79
C THR A 68 -19.25 5.77 -15.79
N CYS A 69 -18.57 6.73 -16.41
CA CYS A 69 -19.04 8.09 -16.60
C CYS A 69 -20.04 8.17 -17.77
N GLN A 70 -20.77 9.28 -17.88
CA GLN A 70 -21.75 9.51 -18.96
C GLN A 70 -21.13 9.45 -20.37
N ASN A 71 -19.83 9.75 -20.49
CA ASN A 71 -19.07 9.68 -21.74
C ASN A 71 -18.49 8.28 -22.02
N GLY A 72 -18.88 7.25 -21.26
CA GLY A 72 -18.38 5.88 -21.41
C GLY A 72 -17.00 5.60 -20.81
N CYS A 73 -16.33 6.62 -20.25
CA CYS A 73 -15.04 6.43 -19.60
C CYS A 73 -15.18 5.87 -18.18
N TYR A 74 -14.26 5.00 -17.79
CA TYR A 74 -14.14 4.49 -16.44
C TYR A 74 -13.34 5.46 -15.55
N ARG A 75 -13.70 5.53 -14.27
CA ARG A 75 -12.96 6.27 -13.24
C ARG A 75 -12.95 5.51 -11.92
N ILE A 76 -11.98 5.82 -11.08
CA ILE A 76 -11.93 5.33 -9.70
C ILE A 76 -12.68 6.30 -8.79
N GLU A 77 -13.59 5.78 -7.98
CA GLU A 77 -14.29 6.50 -6.93
C GLU A 77 -13.92 5.98 -5.54
N GLY A 78 -13.90 6.88 -4.57
CA GLY A 78 -13.48 6.64 -3.20
C GLY A 78 -12.63 7.78 -2.66
N THR A 79 -12.21 7.68 -1.39
CA THR A 79 -11.48 8.75 -0.73
C THR A 79 -10.09 8.96 -1.33
N ALA A 80 -9.55 10.19 -1.26
CA ALA A 80 -8.19 10.47 -1.71
C ALA A 80 -7.12 9.66 -0.96
N LEU A 81 -7.38 9.31 0.31
CA LEU A 81 -6.51 8.44 1.10
C LEU A 81 -6.49 7.02 0.53
N ASP A 82 -7.66 6.43 0.32
CA ASP A 82 -7.79 5.07 -0.24
C ASP A 82 -7.19 4.96 -1.64
N GLN A 83 -7.42 5.97 -2.49
CA GLN A 83 -6.82 6.05 -3.83
C GLN A 83 -5.29 6.04 -3.77
N ARG A 84 -4.68 6.81 -2.87
CA ARG A 84 -3.21 6.84 -2.71
C ARG A 84 -2.67 5.52 -2.15
N LEU A 85 -3.37 4.89 -1.20
CA LEU A 85 -2.99 3.58 -0.67
C LEU A 85 -3.07 2.49 -1.75
N CYS A 86 -4.11 2.54 -2.57
CA CYS A 86 -4.27 1.67 -3.73
C CYS A 86 -3.13 1.87 -4.75
N LEU A 87 -2.84 3.12 -5.13
CA LEU A 87 -1.75 3.40 -6.05
C LEU A 87 -0.38 2.99 -5.46
N LEU A 88 -0.18 3.13 -4.16
CA LEU A 88 1.07 2.70 -3.50
C LEU A 88 1.30 1.21 -3.73
N HIS A 89 0.28 0.40 -3.51
CA HIS A 89 0.34 -1.05 -3.74
C HIS A 89 0.56 -1.35 -5.24
N TRP A 90 -0.28 -0.78 -6.10
CA TRP A 90 -0.32 -1.16 -7.50
C TRP A 90 0.81 -0.58 -8.36
N LEU A 91 1.38 0.56 -7.99
CA LEU A 91 2.56 1.09 -8.67
C LEU A 91 3.80 0.24 -8.37
N ARG A 92 3.97 -0.25 -7.13
CA ARG A 92 5.03 -1.22 -6.81
C ARG A 92 4.84 -2.52 -7.57
N ARG A 93 3.60 -3.02 -7.64
CA ARG A 93 3.23 -4.19 -8.44
C ARG A 93 3.53 -3.96 -9.92
N GLY A 94 3.20 -2.80 -10.47
CA GLY A 94 3.43 -2.45 -11.87
C GLY A 94 4.90 -2.31 -12.24
N LEU A 95 5.72 -1.73 -11.36
CA LEU A 95 7.17 -1.70 -11.52
C LEU A 95 7.81 -3.11 -11.62
N ARG A 96 7.15 -4.12 -11.03
CA ARG A 96 7.57 -5.54 -11.12
C ARG A 96 6.96 -6.25 -12.33
N LEU A 97 5.66 -6.10 -12.56
CA LEU A 97 4.90 -6.91 -13.54
C LEU A 97 4.87 -6.30 -14.94
N CYS A 98 4.82 -4.98 -15.05
CA CYS A 98 4.70 -4.24 -16.32
C CYS A 98 5.63 -3.01 -16.36
N PRO A 99 6.96 -3.16 -16.15
CA PRO A 99 7.91 -2.04 -16.09
C PRO A 99 7.94 -1.20 -17.38
N THR A 100 7.73 -1.83 -18.53
CA THR A 100 7.64 -1.16 -19.83
C THR A 100 6.47 -0.20 -19.87
N PHE A 101 5.28 -0.62 -19.43
CA PHE A 101 4.10 0.25 -19.35
C PHE A 101 4.35 1.43 -18.40
N VAL A 102 4.93 1.19 -17.22
CA VAL A 102 5.25 2.28 -16.28
C VAL A 102 6.20 3.30 -16.90
N THR A 103 7.22 2.84 -17.61
CA THR A 103 8.25 3.69 -18.21
C THR A 103 7.74 4.44 -19.44
N GLN A 104 6.97 3.79 -20.30
CA GLN A 104 6.56 4.33 -21.61
C GLN A 104 5.20 5.03 -21.60
N GLN A 105 4.31 4.70 -20.66
CA GLN A 105 2.95 5.23 -20.61
C GLN A 105 2.69 6.04 -19.33
N PHE A 106 2.85 5.42 -18.16
CA PHE A 106 2.51 6.08 -16.88
C PHE A 106 3.42 7.29 -16.58
N THR A 107 4.74 7.10 -16.70
CA THR A 107 5.72 8.16 -16.38
C THR A 107 5.60 9.38 -17.29
N PRO A 108 5.50 9.23 -18.63
CA PRO A 108 5.33 10.38 -19.52
C PRO A 108 4.00 11.10 -19.29
N ALA A 109 2.89 10.37 -19.07
CA ALA A 109 1.59 10.99 -18.77
C ALA A 109 1.66 11.86 -17.51
N LEU A 110 2.27 11.35 -16.43
CA LEU A 110 2.46 12.09 -15.19
C LEU A 110 3.33 13.35 -15.37
N LYS A 111 4.49 13.21 -16.05
CA LYS A 111 5.40 14.35 -16.30
C LYS A 111 4.77 15.42 -17.20
N ASN A 112 3.98 15.00 -18.19
CA ASN A 112 3.25 15.91 -19.07
C ASN A 112 2.18 16.69 -18.29
N ALA A 113 1.41 16.03 -17.43
CA ALA A 113 0.40 16.68 -16.61
C ALA A 113 1.03 17.70 -15.63
N LEU A 114 2.12 17.34 -14.95
CA LEU A 114 2.87 18.27 -14.09
C LEU A 114 3.31 19.53 -14.85
N LYS A 115 3.82 19.35 -16.08
CA LYS A 115 4.22 20.45 -16.96
C LYS A 115 3.03 21.32 -17.39
N GLN A 116 1.93 20.70 -17.80
CA GLN A 116 0.71 21.41 -18.25
C GLN A 116 0.08 22.23 -17.13
N ARG A 117 0.15 21.75 -15.89
CA ARG A 117 -0.32 22.47 -14.69
C ARG A 117 0.64 23.57 -14.23
N GLY A 118 1.77 23.78 -14.93
CA GLY A 118 2.71 24.86 -14.63
C GLY A 118 3.50 24.67 -13.33
N ILE A 119 3.57 23.44 -12.81
CA ILE A 119 4.35 23.13 -11.61
C ILE A 119 5.84 23.34 -11.90
N ALA A 120 6.58 23.95 -10.97
CA ALA A 120 7.99 24.25 -11.17
C ALA A 120 8.83 22.97 -11.36
N ARG A 121 9.57 22.89 -12.47
CA ARG A 121 10.42 21.73 -12.83
C ARG A 121 11.34 21.24 -11.71
N PRO A 122 12.00 22.12 -10.91
CA PRO A 122 12.83 21.68 -9.78
C PRO A 122 12.13 20.79 -8.75
N LEU A 123 10.80 20.80 -8.67
CA LEU A 123 10.04 20.00 -7.73
C LEU A 123 9.84 18.55 -8.19
N TYR A 124 10.02 18.26 -9.48
CA TYR A 124 9.68 16.96 -10.06
C TYR A 124 10.71 16.39 -11.04
N ASP A 125 11.81 17.09 -11.31
CA ASP A 125 12.88 16.51 -12.12
C ASP A 125 13.62 15.38 -11.37
N ASP A 126 14.21 14.47 -12.15
CA ASP A 126 14.79 13.24 -11.61
C ASP A 126 16.02 13.51 -10.72
N ILE A 127 16.74 14.63 -10.92
CA ILE A 127 17.95 14.98 -10.15
C ILE A 127 17.55 15.44 -8.75
N ASN A 128 16.66 16.43 -8.67
CA ASN A 128 16.22 17.00 -7.38
C ASN A 128 15.43 15.98 -6.56
N LEU A 129 14.55 15.20 -7.20
CA LEU A 129 13.84 14.12 -6.51
C LEU A 129 14.80 13.06 -5.97
N HIS A 130 15.85 12.70 -6.72
CA HIS A 130 16.84 11.77 -6.22
C HIS A 130 17.61 12.30 -5.02
N ALA A 131 18.03 13.58 -5.06
CA ALA A 131 18.69 14.22 -3.94
C ALA A 131 17.79 14.26 -2.69
N LEU A 132 16.50 14.57 -2.88
CA LEU A 132 15.50 14.54 -1.80
C LEU A 132 15.35 13.15 -1.21
N ILE A 133 15.20 12.12 -2.04
CA ILE A 133 15.05 10.73 -1.59
C ILE A 133 16.31 10.26 -0.83
N ASN A 134 17.51 10.60 -1.31
CA ASN A 134 18.76 10.28 -0.62
C ASN A 134 18.91 11.03 0.72
N LEU A 135 18.41 12.27 0.81
CA LEU A 135 18.32 12.98 2.08
C LEU A 135 17.36 12.27 3.05
N CYS A 136 16.20 11.84 2.56
CA CYS A 136 15.22 11.08 3.34
C CYS A 136 15.84 9.78 3.87
N ALA A 137 16.48 8.99 3.01
CA ALA A 137 17.14 7.74 3.38
C ALA A 137 18.15 7.92 4.53
N ARG A 138 19.00 8.96 4.43
CA ARG A 138 19.99 9.29 5.46
C ARG A 138 19.36 9.71 6.78
N ARG A 139 18.37 10.60 6.74
CA ARG A 139 17.70 11.11 7.95
C ARG A 139 16.88 10.04 8.67
N LEU A 140 16.23 9.17 7.91
CA LEU A 140 15.51 8.02 8.46
C LEU A 140 16.45 6.90 8.90
N GLN A 141 17.75 6.98 8.58
CA GLN A 141 18.72 5.89 8.73
C GLN A 141 18.22 4.58 8.08
N LYS A 142 17.46 4.73 6.98
CA LYS A 142 16.81 3.65 6.23
C LYS A 142 17.29 3.72 4.78
N PRO A 143 18.26 2.87 4.36
CA PRO A 143 18.67 2.84 2.96
C PRO A 143 17.52 2.35 2.09
N PHE A 144 17.26 3.05 0.98
CA PHE A 144 16.27 2.64 -0.02
C PHE A 144 16.94 1.84 -1.13
N GLU A 145 16.29 0.78 -1.58
CA GLU A 145 16.76 0.00 -2.72
C GLU A 145 16.46 0.75 -4.04
N HIS A 146 17.08 0.32 -5.14
CA HIS A 146 16.85 0.94 -6.44
C HIS A 146 15.37 0.99 -6.83
N ARG A 147 14.61 -0.08 -6.54
CA ARG A 147 13.17 -0.15 -6.80
C ARG A 147 12.37 0.84 -5.94
N ASP A 148 12.74 1.00 -4.66
CA ASP A 148 12.11 1.97 -3.77
C ASP A 148 12.34 3.40 -4.26
N VAL A 149 13.56 3.71 -4.71
CA VAL A 149 13.89 5.03 -5.27
C VAL A 149 13.07 5.30 -6.53
N GLN A 150 12.95 4.32 -7.44
CA GLN A 150 12.15 4.47 -8.66
C GLN A 150 10.67 4.69 -8.32
N PHE A 151 10.12 3.90 -7.39
CA PHE A 151 8.76 4.05 -6.90
C PHE A 151 8.54 5.43 -6.27
N LEU A 152 9.38 5.84 -5.33
CA LEU A 152 9.30 7.12 -4.64
C LEU A 152 9.33 8.31 -5.60
N ARG A 153 10.19 8.28 -6.63
CA ARG A 153 10.24 9.36 -7.63
C ARG A 153 8.89 9.55 -8.32
N LEU A 154 8.25 8.47 -8.76
CA LEU A 154 6.94 8.55 -9.42
C LEU A 154 5.83 8.88 -8.44
N PHE A 155 5.86 8.30 -7.25
CA PHE A 155 4.80 8.49 -6.27
C PHE A 155 4.79 9.91 -5.70
N LEU A 156 5.96 10.50 -5.43
CA LEU A 156 6.06 11.90 -4.99
C LEU A 156 5.58 12.88 -6.07
N GLN A 157 5.87 12.58 -7.35
CA GLN A 157 5.33 13.34 -8.49
C GLN A 157 3.80 13.28 -8.55
N TYR A 158 3.23 12.10 -8.32
CA TYR A 158 1.79 11.92 -8.26
C TYR A 158 1.17 12.70 -7.10
N CYS A 159 1.73 12.60 -5.89
CA CYS A 159 1.28 13.37 -4.74
C CYS A 159 1.35 14.88 -4.98
N LEU A 160 2.42 15.37 -5.60
CA LEU A 160 2.58 16.78 -5.94
C LEU A 160 1.50 17.26 -6.90
N LEU A 161 1.18 16.46 -7.94
CA LEU A 161 0.13 16.78 -8.89
C LEU A 161 -1.26 16.82 -8.22
N GLN A 162 -1.58 15.81 -7.41
CA GLN A 162 -2.85 15.72 -6.67
C GLN A 162 -3.00 16.89 -5.68
N HIS A 163 -1.94 17.19 -4.93
CA HIS A 163 -1.91 18.33 -4.01
C HIS A 163 -2.18 19.64 -4.75
N HIS A 164 -1.53 19.87 -5.90
CA HIS A 164 -1.75 21.07 -6.72
C HIS A 164 -3.19 21.19 -7.23
N ALA A 165 -3.87 20.06 -7.46
CA ALA A 165 -5.28 20.00 -7.85
C ALA A 165 -6.25 20.14 -6.66
N GLY A 166 -5.75 20.34 -5.43
CA GLY A 166 -6.57 20.41 -4.21
C GLY A 166 -7.05 19.04 -3.70
N ILE A 167 -6.54 17.94 -4.25
CA ILE A 167 -6.91 16.58 -3.86
C ILE A 167 -5.93 16.09 -2.78
N THR A 168 -6.34 16.23 -1.53
CA THR A 168 -5.56 15.86 -0.36
C THR A 168 -6.23 14.72 0.41
N PRO A 169 -5.49 13.74 0.95
CA PRO A 169 -6.05 12.66 1.75
C PRO A 169 -6.66 13.23 3.02
N GLU A 170 -7.73 12.61 3.50
CA GLU A 170 -8.34 12.93 4.78
C GLU A 170 -8.03 11.82 5.78
N PHE A 171 -7.73 12.22 7.01
CA PHE A 171 -7.40 11.32 8.10
C PHE A 171 -8.38 11.54 9.23
N ASN A 172 -8.94 10.46 9.78
CA ASN A 172 -9.71 10.54 11.02
C ASN A 172 -8.78 10.83 12.22
N PRO A 173 -9.30 11.25 13.39
CA PRO A 173 -8.46 11.64 14.53
C PRO A 173 -7.47 10.54 14.98
N VAL A 174 -7.88 9.27 14.98
CA VAL A 174 -7.02 8.13 15.36
C VAL A 174 -5.87 7.98 14.37
N GLN A 175 -6.18 8.05 13.06
CA GLN A 175 -5.18 7.98 12.00
C GLN A 175 -4.22 9.18 12.01
N GLN A 176 -4.69 10.37 12.38
CA GLN A 176 -3.84 11.55 12.55
C GLN A 176 -2.83 11.35 13.68
N ILE A 177 -3.30 10.96 14.87
CA ILE A 177 -2.44 10.67 16.03
C ILE A 177 -1.41 9.60 15.65
N TRP A 178 -1.86 8.54 14.98
CA TRP A 178 -0.98 7.47 14.52
C TRP A 178 0.09 7.98 13.55
N ALA A 179 -0.28 8.69 12.50
CA ALA A 179 0.67 9.19 11.49
C ALA A 179 1.63 10.23 12.08
N GLN A 180 1.19 11.05 13.04
CA GLN A 180 2.04 12.00 13.78
C GLN A 180 3.03 11.30 14.70
N SER A 181 2.67 10.14 15.25
CA SER A 181 3.55 9.34 16.11
C SER A 181 4.65 8.59 15.35
N CYS A 182 4.55 8.48 14.02
CA CYS A 182 5.55 7.80 13.20
C CYS A 182 6.90 8.53 13.25
N ALA A 183 8.00 7.77 13.31
CA ALA A 183 9.35 8.33 13.32
C ALA A 183 9.66 9.17 12.06
N GLU A 184 8.94 8.89 10.97
CA GLU A 184 9.02 9.57 9.68
C GLU A 184 8.36 10.95 9.68
N TYR A 185 7.49 11.27 10.65
CA TYR A 185 6.65 12.47 10.62
C TYR A 185 7.44 13.80 10.62
N PRO A 186 8.50 13.99 11.42
CA PRO A 186 9.29 15.22 11.37
C PRO A 186 9.90 15.49 9.98
N LEU A 187 10.40 14.44 9.32
CA LEU A 187 10.91 14.55 7.95
C LEU A 187 9.78 14.87 6.96
N ALA A 188 8.63 14.21 7.10
CA ALA A 188 7.46 14.45 6.26
C ALA A 188 6.98 15.90 6.33
N GLN A 189 7.01 16.52 7.52
CA GLN A 189 6.71 17.94 7.67
C GLN A 189 7.71 18.84 6.93
N GLU A 190 9.00 18.50 6.91
CA GLU A 190 10.00 19.26 6.16
C GLU A 190 9.77 19.21 4.65
N ILE A 191 9.39 18.04 4.12
CA ILE A 191 9.01 17.88 2.71
C ILE A 191 7.79 18.75 2.40
N GLY A 192 6.76 18.70 3.24
CA GLY A 192 5.57 19.54 3.10
C GLY A 192 5.91 21.04 3.10
N ARG A 193 6.75 21.50 4.03
CA ARG A 193 7.22 22.90 4.06
C ARG A 193 8.00 23.29 2.81
N HIS A 194 8.81 22.39 2.26
CA HIS A 194 9.53 22.63 1.01
C HIS A 194 8.54 22.82 -0.16
N TRP A 195 7.54 21.94 -0.28
CA TRP A 195 6.50 22.08 -1.30
C TRP A 195 5.70 23.37 -1.14
N GLN A 196 5.29 23.73 0.08
CA GLN A 196 4.56 24.97 0.37
C GLN A 196 5.30 26.21 -0.15
N ARG A 197 6.61 26.29 0.08
CA ARG A 197 7.43 27.45 -0.35
C ARG A 197 7.46 27.63 -1.86
N HIS A 198 7.33 26.54 -2.63
CA HIS A 198 7.51 26.56 -4.08
C HIS A 198 6.19 26.44 -4.86
N VAL A 199 5.14 25.87 -4.28
CA VAL A 199 3.81 25.72 -4.89
C VAL A 199 2.90 26.92 -4.55
N MET A 200 3.29 27.76 -3.58
CA MET A 200 2.50 28.91 -3.09
C MET A 200 1.09 28.54 -2.62
N GLN A 201 0.93 27.32 -2.11
CA GLN A 201 -0.27 26.85 -1.41
C GLN A 201 0.17 26.34 -0.03
N ALA A 202 -0.65 26.54 1.00
CA ALA A 202 -0.37 25.96 2.31
C ALA A 202 -0.28 24.43 2.14
N ALA A 203 0.86 23.82 2.47
CA ALA A 203 0.96 22.37 2.47
C ALA A 203 0.01 21.84 3.56
N PRO A 204 -1.07 21.15 3.21
CA PRO A 204 -2.02 20.66 4.18
C PRO A 204 -1.29 19.75 5.15
N LEU A 205 -1.66 19.83 6.44
CA LEU A 205 -1.23 18.88 7.47
C LEU A 205 -1.29 17.43 6.93
N ASN A 206 -2.35 17.12 6.20
CA ASN A 206 -2.63 15.80 5.68
C ASN A 206 -1.62 15.29 4.64
N GLU A 207 -0.95 16.17 3.89
CA GLU A 207 0.15 15.74 3.02
C GLU A 207 1.33 15.23 3.84
N ALA A 208 1.68 15.94 4.93
CA ALA A 208 2.73 15.47 5.84
C ALA A 208 2.33 14.17 6.55
N LEU A 209 1.05 14.02 6.96
CA LEU A 209 0.56 12.76 7.52
C LEU A 209 0.70 11.60 6.53
N PHE A 210 0.28 11.82 5.28
CA PHE A 210 0.41 10.81 4.24
C PHE A 210 1.86 10.49 3.91
N MET A 211 2.75 11.48 3.86
CA MET A 211 4.17 11.23 3.64
C MET A 211 4.78 10.39 4.76
N ALA A 212 4.43 10.66 6.02
CA ALA A 212 4.87 9.85 7.16
C ALA A 212 4.41 8.39 7.01
N LEU A 213 3.13 8.21 6.66
CA LEU A 213 2.55 6.90 6.38
C LEU A 213 3.26 6.19 5.21
N LEU A 214 3.46 6.88 4.09
CA LEU A 214 4.18 6.38 2.91
C LEU A 214 5.55 5.84 3.30
N PHE A 215 6.39 6.66 3.96
CA PHE A 215 7.74 6.25 4.36
C PHE A 215 7.73 5.10 5.37
N SER A 216 6.73 5.04 6.26
CA SER A 216 6.57 3.93 7.21
C SER A 216 6.23 2.60 6.53
N MET A 217 5.68 2.62 5.31
CA MET A 217 5.25 1.44 4.55
C MET A 217 6.17 1.10 3.35
N ILE A 218 7.30 1.78 3.17
CA ILE A 218 8.23 1.48 2.05
C ILE A 218 9.05 0.24 2.30
N ARG A 219 9.54 0.06 3.52
CA ARG A 219 10.39 -1.06 3.89
C ARG A 219 9.65 -1.97 4.87
N LEU A 220 10.06 -3.23 4.87
CA LEU A 220 9.67 -4.14 5.93
C LEU A 220 10.21 -3.60 7.26
N PRO A 221 9.40 -3.64 8.34
CA PRO A 221 9.86 -3.39 9.70
C PRO A 221 11.08 -4.26 10.03
N ASP A 222 12.01 -3.74 10.81
CA ASP A 222 13.24 -4.43 11.18
C ASP A 222 13.30 -4.57 12.71
N PRO A 223 13.07 -5.79 13.25
CA PRO A 223 12.99 -6.00 14.70
C PRO A 223 14.29 -5.66 15.43
N ILE A 224 15.42 -5.63 14.72
CA ILE A 224 16.74 -5.34 15.28
C ILE A 224 17.06 -3.85 15.17
N ARG A 225 16.80 -3.23 14.01
CA ARG A 225 17.25 -1.86 13.72
C ARG A 225 16.25 -0.78 14.11
N ASP A 226 14.97 -1.10 14.23
CA ASP A 226 13.95 -0.12 14.61
C ASP A 226 14.08 0.21 16.10
N THR A 227 14.71 1.33 16.45
CA THR A 227 15.00 1.72 17.84
C THR A 227 14.07 2.78 18.42
N HIS A 228 13.16 3.32 17.61
CA HIS A 228 12.23 4.37 18.04
C HIS A 228 11.22 3.86 19.09
N GLN A 229 10.66 4.78 19.88
CA GLN A 229 9.76 4.48 21.01
C GLN A 229 8.61 3.53 20.63
N ARG A 230 7.96 3.77 19.48
CA ARG A 230 6.87 2.90 19.02
C ARG A 230 7.31 1.48 18.67
N ALA A 231 8.51 1.29 18.13
CA ALA A 231 9.05 -0.05 17.88
C ALA A 231 9.33 -0.77 19.20
N GLN A 232 9.79 -0.04 20.23
CA GLN A 232 9.97 -0.59 21.57
C GLN A 232 8.61 -1.01 22.18
N GLN A 233 7.58 -0.16 22.09
CA GLN A 233 6.23 -0.50 22.55
C GLN A 233 5.67 -1.71 21.81
N LEU A 234 5.82 -1.77 20.48
CA LEU A 234 5.36 -2.90 19.69
C LEU A 234 6.06 -4.20 20.10
N ARG A 235 7.39 -4.19 20.32
CA ARG A 235 8.11 -5.37 20.82
C ARG A 235 7.59 -5.85 22.18
N LEU A 236 7.26 -4.93 23.08
CA LEU A 236 6.66 -5.28 24.37
C LEU A 236 5.28 -5.94 24.20
N GLU A 237 4.45 -5.42 23.31
CA GLU A 237 3.12 -5.99 23.03
C GLU A 237 3.20 -7.35 22.32
N VAL A 238 4.18 -7.53 21.43
CA VAL A 238 4.48 -8.83 20.81
C VAL A 238 4.89 -9.85 21.88
N ALA A 239 5.79 -9.49 22.79
CA ALA A 239 6.20 -10.39 23.88
C ALA A 239 5.03 -10.77 24.79
N ARG A 240 4.16 -9.80 25.13
CA ARG A 240 2.92 -10.05 25.88
C ARG A 240 1.96 -10.96 25.13
N LEU A 241 1.83 -10.78 23.82
CA LEU A 241 1.02 -11.64 22.95
C LEU A 241 1.53 -13.09 22.96
N VAL A 242 2.83 -13.29 22.78
CA VAL A 242 3.46 -14.62 22.80
C VAL A 242 3.23 -15.31 24.15
N LEU A 243 3.35 -14.57 25.26
CA LEU A 243 3.06 -15.09 26.60
C LEU A 243 1.59 -15.52 26.75
N ARG A 244 0.63 -14.66 26.36
CA ARG A 244 -0.80 -14.98 26.42
C ARG A 244 -1.14 -16.21 25.57
N PHE A 245 -0.54 -16.31 24.38
CA PHE A 245 -0.73 -17.46 23.51
C PHE A 245 -0.22 -18.75 24.15
N ARG A 246 0.99 -18.72 24.74
CA ARG A 246 1.58 -19.86 25.46
C ARG A 246 0.68 -20.36 26.57
N GLU A 247 0.17 -19.46 27.40
CA GLU A 247 -0.68 -19.80 28.54
C GLU A 247 -2.01 -20.42 28.09
N LYS A 248 -2.62 -19.88 27.03
CA LYS A 248 -3.90 -20.37 26.50
C LYS A 248 -3.77 -21.67 25.70
N GLY A 249 -2.70 -21.78 24.90
CA GLY A 249 -2.46 -22.93 24.03
C GLY A 249 -1.75 -24.09 24.73
N ASN A 250 -1.15 -23.85 25.91
CA ASN A 250 -0.26 -24.79 26.59
C ASN A 250 0.86 -25.31 25.67
N VAL A 251 1.43 -24.42 24.85
CA VAL A 251 2.47 -24.72 23.84
C VAL A 251 3.82 -24.24 24.31
N ARG A 252 4.90 -24.97 24.01
CA ARG A 252 6.28 -24.49 24.15
C ARG A 252 6.84 -24.16 22.77
N PHE A 253 7.57 -23.06 22.66
CA PHE A 253 8.24 -22.67 21.43
C PHE A 253 9.72 -23.05 21.51
N SER A 254 10.26 -23.62 20.43
CA SER A 254 11.68 -23.98 20.34
C SER A 254 12.57 -22.76 20.08
N ASP A 255 12.07 -21.77 19.35
CA ASP A 255 12.73 -20.48 19.11
C ASP A 255 11.77 -19.31 19.39
N GLU A 256 11.75 -18.87 20.66
CA GLU A 256 10.91 -17.74 21.08
C GLU A 256 11.38 -16.41 20.51
N GLN A 257 12.70 -16.21 20.34
CA GLN A 257 13.23 -14.96 19.79
C GLN A 257 12.84 -14.81 18.31
N GLY A 258 13.01 -15.88 17.52
CA GLY A 258 12.57 -15.91 16.12
C GLY A 258 11.07 -15.67 15.97
N LEU A 259 10.24 -16.24 16.86
CA LEU A 259 8.79 -15.97 16.89
C LEU A 259 8.49 -14.50 17.17
N ASN A 260 9.14 -13.90 18.17
CA ASN A 260 8.95 -12.47 18.49
C ASN A 260 9.35 -11.58 17.31
N ASP A 261 10.47 -11.88 16.66
CA ASP A 261 10.96 -11.10 15.52
C ASP A 261 10.01 -11.21 14.32
N GLN A 262 9.48 -12.40 14.03
CA GLN A 262 8.51 -12.62 12.94
C GLN A 262 7.17 -11.91 13.23
N LEU A 263 6.62 -12.08 14.43
CA LEU A 263 5.39 -11.43 14.85
C LEU A 263 5.54 -9.90 14.87
N TYR A 264 6.70 -9.37 15.26
CA TYR A 264 6.97 -7.94 15.16
C TYR A 264 6.80 -7.44 13.72
N VAL A 265 7.38 -8.14 12.75
CA VAL A 265 7.31 -7.76 11.33
C VAL A 265 5.88 -7.83 10.80
N HIS A 266 5.12 -8.87 11.15
CA HIS A 266 3.75 -9.06 10.66
C HIS A 266 2.77 -8.09 11.34
N LEU A 267 2.80 -7.99 12.67
CA LEU A 267 1.91 -7.11 13.42
C LEU A 267 2.18 -5.62 13.15
N ALA A 268 3.43 -5.21 12.93
CA ALA A 268 3.73 -3.84 12.50
C ALA A 268 3.03 -3.48 11.19
N GLN A 269 2.94 -4.43 10.25
CA GLN A 269 2.25 -4.23 8.99
C GLN A 269 0.73 -4.34 9.16
N ALA A 270 0.25 -5.31 9.95
CA ALA A 270 -1.17 -5.52 10.24
C ALA A 270 -1.78 -4.31 10.95
N LEU A 271 -1.03 -3.65 11.84
CA LEU A 271 -1.44 -2.41 12.50
C LEU A 271 -1.74 -1.30 11.48
N ASN A 272 -0.84 -1.07 10.52
CA ASN A 272 -1.08 -0.10 9.46
C ASN A 272 -2.30 -0.52 8.61
N ARG A 273 -2.41 -1.79 8.25
CA ARG A 273 -3.54 -2.28 7.46
C ARG A 273 -4.88 -2.11 8.19
N SER A 274 -4.95 -2.43 9.48
CA SER A 274 -6.17 -2.25 10.28
C SER A 274 -6.54 -0.77 10.45
N LEU A 275 -5.60 0.09 10.84
CA LEU A 275 -5.85 1.52 11.05
C LEU A 275 -6.25 2.28 9.78
N PHE A 276 -5.73 1.85 8.63
CA PHE A 276 -6.05 2.45 7.33
C PHE A 276 -7.06 1.63 6.52
N THR A 277 -7.60 0.56 7.11
CA THR A 277 -8.59 -0.34 6.50
C THR A 277 -8.15 -0.86 5.12
N ILE A 278 -6.88 -1.25 5.04
CA ILE A 278 -6.30 -1.90 3.86
C ILE A 278 -6.55 -3.40 3.99
N GLY A 279 -7.28 -3.98 3.05
CA GLY A 279 -7.55 -5.43 3.06
C GLY A 279 -6.33 -6.25 2.62
N ILE A 280 -6.37 -7.55 2.94
CA ILE A 280 -5.38 -8.55 2.50
C ILE A 280 -6.05 -9.70 1.77
N ASP A 281 -5.25 -10.43 0.98
CA ASP A 281 -5.68 -11.65 0.31
C ASP A 281 -6.19 -12.68 1.34
N ASN A 282 -7.35 -13.29 1.05
CA ASN A 282 -8.06 -14.21 1.94
C ASN A 282 -7.84 -15.67 1.54
N THR A 283 -7.24 -15.94 0.38
CA THR A 283 -7.13 -17.32 -0.14
C THR A 283 -6.36 -18.22 0.83
N LEU A 284 -5.21 -17.76 1.34
CA LEU A 284 -4.43 -18.49 2.33
C LEU A 284 -5.04 -18.46 3.75
N PRO A 285 -5.51 -17.30 4.27
CA PRO A 285 -6.18 -17.28 5.58
C PRO A 285 -7.46 -18.12 5.66
N GLU A 286 -8.29 -18.18 4.63
CA GLU A 286 -9.52 -18.99 4.63
C GLU A 286 -9.24 -20.48 4.74
N GLU A 287 -8.28 -20.98 3.96
CA GLU A 287 -7.86 -22.38 4.03
C GLU A 287 -7.25 -22.69 5.41
N PHE A 288 -6.41 -21.80 5.92
CA PHE A 288 -5.83 -21.94 7.26
C PHE A 288 -6.89 -21.97 8.36
N ASN A 289 -7.89 -21.08 8.29
CA ASN A 289 -8.99 -21.00 9.24
C ASN A 289 -9.83 -22.27 9.25
N ARG A 290 -10.02 -22.91 8.08
CA ARG A 290 -10.69 -24.22 7.97
C ARG A 290 -9.87 -25.36 8.55
N LEU A 291 -8.56 -25.37 8.31
CA LEU A 291 -7.68 -26.47 8.72
C LEU A 291 -7.30 -26.43 10.21
N TYR A 292 -7.19 -25.23 10.81
CA TYR A 292 -6.70 -25.05 12.18
C TYR A 292 -7.63 -24.20 13.07
N PRO A 293 -8.92 -24.57 13.21
CA PRO A 293 -9.90 -23.72 13.90
C PRO A 293 -9.59 -23.49 15.39
N ARG A 294 -8.98 -24.48 16.06
CA ARG A 294 -8.56 -24.33 17.47
C ARG A 294 -7.41 -23.33 17.61
N LEU A 295 -6.44 -23.40 16.70
CA LEU A 295 -5.30 -22.49 16.69
C LEU A 295 -5.75 -21.06 16.46
N VAL A 296 -6.59 -20.83 15.46
CA VAL A 296 -7.15 -19.51 15.16
C VAL A 296 -7.95 -18.94 16.34
N ARG A 297 -8.74 -19.77 17.02
CA ARG A 297 -9.44 -19.34 18.25
C ARG A 297 -8.45 -18.90 19.34
N THR A 298 -7.41 -19.69 19.60
CA THR A 298 -6.37 -19.33 20.58
C THR A 298 -5.64 -18.04 20.18
N THR A 299 -5.30 -17.88 18.90
CA THR A 299 -4.68 -16.65 18.37
C THR A 299 -5.59 -15.45 18.59
N ARG A 300 -6.88 -15.54 18.26
CA ARG A 300 -7.86 -14.47 18.47
C ARG A 300 -7.96 -14.07 19.94
N GLU A 301 -8.04 -15.04 20.84
CA GLU A 301 -8.06 -14.77 22.27
C GLU A 301 -6.77 -14.14 22.79
N ALA A 302 -5.61 -14.50 22.24
CA ALA A 302 -4.32 -13.92 22.61
C ALA A 302 -4.16 -12.49 22.08
N LEU A 303 -4.71 -12.20 20.89
CA LEU A 303 -4.70 -10.89 20.24
C LEU A 303 -5.58 -9.86 20.94
N ALA A 304 -6.60 -10.25 21.69
CA ALA A 304 -7.54 -9.33 22.33
C ALA A 304 -6.86 -8.21 23.16
N GLY A 305 -5.79 -8.53 23.90
CA GLY A 305 -5.03 -7.53 24.65
C GLY A 305 -4.25 -6.56 23.76
N PHE A 306 -3.73 -7.05 22.64
CA PHE A 306 -3.02 -6.24 21.64
C PHE A 306 -3.99 -5.30 20.91
N GLU A 307 -5.13 -5.84 20.48
CA GLU A 307 -6.21 -5.06 19.85
C GLU A 307 -6.69 -3.92 20.74
N SER A 308 -6.87 -4.20 22.04
CA SER A 308 -7.26 -3.20 23.03
C SER A 308 -6.20 -2.11 23.23
N GLU A 309 -4.91 -2.45 23.24
CA GLU A 309 -3.81 -1.48 23.41
C GLU A 309 -3.76 -0.48 22.24
N TYR A 310 -4.00 -0.96 21.02
CA TYR A 310 -3.94 -0.13 19.82
C TYR A 310 -5.30 0.43 19.37
N GLY A 311 -6.40 0.05 20.04
CA GLY A 311 -7.75 0.48 19.68
C GLY A 311 -8.19 0.01 18.29
N ILE A 312 -7.74 -1.18 17.87
CA ILE A 312 -8.03 -1.77 16.57
C ILE A 312 -8.78 -3.09 16.70
N HIS A 313 -9.28 -3.59 15.57
CA HIS A 313 -9.73 -4.96 15.44
C HIS A 313 -9.09 -5.59 14.20
N PHE A 314 -8.50 -6.75 14.35
CA PHE A 314 -7.98 -7.55 13.25
C PHE A 314 -9.12 -8.32 12.59
N SER A 315 -9.10 -8.34 11.26
CA SER A 315 -10.05 -9.15 10.50
C SER A 315 -9.76 -10.65 10.69
N GLU A 316 -10.66 -11.50 10.19
CA GLU A 316 -10.43 -12.94 10.22
C GLU A 316 -9.22 -13.35 9.39
N GLU A 317 -8.95 -12.64 8.30
CA GLU A 317 -7.79 -12.86 7.44
C GLU A 317 -6.49 -12.53 8.18
N GLU A 318 -6.43 -11.38 8.85
CA GLU A 318 -5.26 -10.98 9.66
C GLU A 318 -5.04 -11.98 10.80
N THR A 319 -6.11 -12.37 11.51
CA THR A 319 -6.04 -13.37 12.58
C THR A 319 -5.48 -14.71 12.07
N GLY A 320 -5.92 -15.14 10.89
CA GLY A 320 -5.44 -16.38 10.25
C GLY A 320 -3.97 -16.29 9.85
N LEU A 321 -3.52 -15.14 9.34
CA LEU A 321 -2.13 -14.89 9.00
C LEU A 321 -1.22 -15.00 10.24
N GLU A 322 -1.54 -14.30 11.32
CA GLU A 322 -0.77 -14.35 12.58
C GLU A 322 -0.81 -15.76 13.20
N GLY A 323 -1.94 -16.47 13.08
CA GLY A 323 -2.07 -17.86 13.51
C GLY A 323 -1.09 -18.79 12.77
N SER A 324 -0.82 -18.51 11.50
CA SER A 324 0.13 -19.29 10.71
C SER A 324 1.58 -19.15 11.20
N ASP A 325 1.94 -18.01 11.78
CA ASP A 325 3.27 -17.79 12.36
C ASP A 325 3.46 -18.58 13.65
N PHE A 326 2.45 -18.57 14.52
CA PHE A 326 2.45 -19.41 15.73
C PHE A 326 2.57 -20.90 15.38
N ARG A 327 1.92 -21.34 14.29
CA ARG A 327 2.01 -22.74 13.86
C ARG A 327 3.41 -23.16 13.44
N ARG A 328 4.06 -22.36 12.58
CA ARG A 328 5.37 -22.70 12.02
C ARG A 328 6.43 -22.99 13.08
N LEU A 329 6.28 -22.39 14.26
CA LEU A 329 7.25 -22.47 15.35
C LEU A 329 6.77 -23.30 16.56
N ALA A 330 5.50 -23.73 16.56
CA ALA A 330 4.96 -24.72 17.49
C ALA A 330 5.22 -26.17 17.04
N ASP A 331 5.23 -26.42 15.71
CA ASP A 331 5.44 -27.75 15.11
C ASP A 331 6.95 -28.12 14.97
N ALA A 332 7.86 -27.27 15.43
CA ALA A 332 9.32 -27.49 15.38
C ALA A 332 9.87 -28.23 16.62
N GLY A 333 9.03 -29.03 17.31
CA GLY A 333 9.37 -29.76 18.54
C GLY A 333 8.83 -31.19 18.54
#